data_AF-A0A1J4XJF5-F1
#
_entry.id   AF-A0A1J4XJF5-F1
#
_cell.length_a   1.000
_cell.length_b   1.000
_cell.length_c   1.000
_cell.angle_alpha   90.00
_cell.angle_beta   90.00
_cell.angle_gamma   90.00
#
_symmetry.space_group_name_H-M   'P 1'
#
loop_
_entity.id
_entity.type
_entity.pdbx_description
1 polymer ?
#
loop_
_entity_poly.entity_id
_entity_poly.type
_entity_poly.pdbx_seq_one_letter_code
_entity_poly.pdbx_strand_id
1 'polypeptide(L)'
;MFAMTNQFHNQLYQSLVEALRSEIEEYGGLLNLLEEQQTYILKHDSVNVLEYKQKIDEQIAINQDLRNKRELIIESLGKNLGVAVNGSILKLLPLFPEQIRGLVEALVLEVIALIDKTQRKAGQSHLLLSRAYEVTEEVIRAFQPHKVMKTYDRKGSLSLKTGSDGSHVSASV
;
A
#
# COMPACT_ATOMS: atom_id res chain seq x y z
N MET A 1 19.71 41.63 13.56
CA MET A 1 18.51 41.02 12.93
C MET A 1 18.84 39.90 11.93
N PHE A 2 19.97 39.95 11.19
CA PHE A 2 20.38 38.90 10.23
C PHE A 2 20.81 37.54 10.84
N ALA A 3 21.26 37.50 12.10
CA ALA A 3 21.64 36.23 12.75
C ALA A 3 20.42 35.35 13.11
N MET A 4 19.28 35.97 13.43
CA MET A 4 18.05 35.27 13.84
C MET A 4 17.39 34.54 12.66
N THR A 5 17.38 35.15 11.48
CA THR A 5 16.88 34.52 10.26
C THR A 5 17.75 33.35 9.79
N ASN A 6 19.08 33.42 9.98
CA ASN A 6 19.97 32.33 9.58
C ASN A 6 19.85 31.10 10.51
N GLN A 7 19.66 31.34 11.82
CA GLN A 7 19.43 30.28 12.80
C GLN A 7 18.10 29.54 12.56
N PHE A 8 17.05 30.28 12.21
CA PHE A 8 15.74 29.69 11.90
C PHE A 8 15.76 28.81 10.64
N HIS A 9 16.44 29.24 9.57
CA HIS A 9 16.63 28.41 8.37
C HIS A 9 17.40 27.12 8.69
N ASN A 10 18.47 27.21 9.50
CA ASN A 10 19.23 26.04 9.90
C ASN A 10 18.35 25.04 10.68
N GLN A 11 17.51 25.51 11.61
CA GLN A 11 16.56 24.67 12.32
C GLN A 11 15.57 23.98 11.39
N LEU A 12 14.98 24.70 10.42
CA LEU A 12 14.07 24.09 9.46
C LEU A 12 14.76 23.05 8.57
N TYR A 13 16.02 23.27 8.17
CA TYR A 13 16.78 22.30 7.41
C TYR A 13 17.09 21.04 8.23
N GLN A 14 17.44 21.17 9.51
CA GLN A 14 17.62 20.03 10.40
C GLN A 14 16.32 19.25 10.57
N SER A 15 15.20 19.94 10.83
CA SER A 15 13.88 19.31 10.94
C SER A 15 13.48 18.57 9.66
N LEU A 16 13.81 19.12 8.49
CA LEU A 16 13.56 18.44 7.22
C LEU A 16 14.42 17.18 7.05
N VAL A 17 15.71 17.25 7.39
CA VAL A 17 16.61 16.09 7.34
C VAL A 17 16.15 15.00 8.29
N GLU A 18 15.74 15.36 9.51
CA GLU A 18 15.18 14.42 10.48
C GLU A 18 13.89 13.78 9.96
N ALA A 19 12.96 14.58 9.42
CA ALA A 19 11.72 14.07 8.83
C ALA A 19 11.99 13.08 7.68
N LEU A 20 12.92 13.39 6.78
CA LEU A 20 13.29 12.49 5.68
C LEU A 20 13.95 11.20 6.17
N ARG A 21 14.78 11.25 7.22
CA ARG A 21 15.37 10.05 7.81
C ARG A 21 14.33 9.17 8.48
N SER A 22 13.40 9.77 9.23
CA SER A 22 12.26 9.04 9.80
C SER A 22 11.40 8.40 8.71
N GLU A 23 11.15 9.09 7.60
CA GLU A 23 10.45 8.47 6.46
C GLU A 23 11.21 7.24 5.92
N ILE A 24 12.53 7.33 5.73
CA ILE A 24 13.35 6.18 5.27
C ILE A 24 13.23 5.00 6.23
N GLU A 25 13.31 5.24 7.54
CA GLU A 25 13.20 4.22 8.57
C GLU A 25 11.82 3.53 8.54
N GLU A 26 10.74 4.30 8.52
CA GLU A 26 9.38 3.76 8.53
C GLU A 26 8.99 3.07 7.20
N TYR A 27 9.49 3.55 6.05
CA TYR A 27 9.31 2.85 4.78
C TYR A 27 10.13 1.57 4.71
N GLY A 28 11.32 1.54 5.30
CA GLY A 28 12.12 0.32 5.46
C GLY A 28 11.40 -0.70 6.35
N GLY A 29 10.82 -0.26 7.47
CA GLY A 29 9.99 -1.09 8.34
C GLY A 29 8.78 -1.67 7.60
N LEU A 30 8.07 -0.84 6.83
CA LEU A 30 6.93 -1.28 6.01
C LEU A 30 7.35 -2.32 4.95
N LEU A 31 8.49 -2.11 4.30
CA LEU A 31 9.01 -3.07 3.33
C LEU A 31 9.26 -4.43 3.99
N ASN A 32 9.92 -4.46 5.15
CA ASN A 32 10.16 -5.70 5.89
C ASN A 32 8.86 -6.43 6.25
N LEU A 33 7.83 -5.70 6.72
CA LEU A 33 6.52 -6.30 7.03
C LEU A 33 5.89 -6.94 5.79
N LEU A 34 6.01 -6.31 4.62
CA LEU A 34 5.50 -6.86 3.36
C LEU A 34 6.27 -8.11 2.91
N GLU A 35 7.58 -8.16 3.14
CA GLU A 35 8.40 -9.34 2.85
C GLU A 35 8.07 -10.52 3.77
N GLU A 36 7.83 -10.24 5.04
CA GLU A 36 7.39 -11.24 6.01
C GLU A 36 5.99 -11.77 5.64
N GLN A 37 5.03 -10.88 5.32
CA GLN A 37 3.71 -11.29 4.83
C GLN A 37 3.80 -12.17 3.58
N GLN A 38 4.65 -11.82 2.60
CA GLN A 38 4.87 -12.63 1.41
C GLN A 38 5.36 -14.04 1.76
N THR A 39 6.26 -14.15 2.74
CA THR A 39 6.77 -15.43 3.23
C THR A 39 5.67 -16.27 3.88
N TYR A 40 4.77 -15.66 4.67
CA TYR A 40 3.65 -16.37 5.29
C TYR A 40 2.60 -16.82 4.28
N ILE A 41 2.32 -16.01 3.26
CA ILE A 41 1.43 -16.39 2.15
C ILE A 41 1.96 -17.65 1.45
N LEU A 42 3.27 -17.68 1.15
CA LEU A 42 3.92 -18.85 0.53
C LEU A 42 3.92 -20.09 1.42
N LYS A 43 3.98 -19.91 2.74
CA LYS A 43 3.87 -21.00 3.73
C LYS A 43 2.43 -21.45 4.00
N HIS A 44 1.43 -20.82 3.35
CA HIS A 44 0.00 -21.03 3.60
C HIS A 44 -0.41 -20.81 5.08
N ASP A 45 0.27 -19.89 5.76
CA ASP A 45 0.01 -19.62 7.17
C ASP A 45 -1.03 -18.50 7.32
N SER A 46 -2.31 -18.87 7.26
CA SER A 46 -3.43 -17.92 7.27
C SER A 46 -3.55 -17.11 8.57
N VAL A 47 -3.05 -17.62 9.70
CA VAL A 47 -3.11 -16.94 10.99
C VAL A 47 -2.11 -15.79 11.01
N ASN A 48 -0.86 -16.05 10.63
CA ASN A 48 0.18 -15.03 10.57
C ASN A 48 -0.10 -13.99 9.47
N VAL A 49 -0.72 -14.36 8.35
CA VAL A 49 -1.11 -13.39 7.31
C VAL A 49 -2.07 -12.30 7.83
N LEU A 50 -3.00 -12.64 8.73
CA LEU A 50 -3.96 -11.69 9.28
C LEU A 50 -3.30 -10.75 10.30
N GLU A 51 -2.45 -11.27 11.19
CA GLU A 51 -1.70 -10.45 12.15
C GLU A 51 -0.80 -9.44 11.42
N TYR A 52 -0.12 -9.88 10.36
CA TYR A 52 0.74 -9.01 9.58
C TYR A 52 -0.02 -7.95 8.80
N LYS A 53 -1.26 -8.24 8.37
CA LYS A 53 -2.12 -7.21 7.78
C LYS A 53 -2.37 -6.05 8.75
N GLN A 54 -2.67 -6.34 10.02
CA GLN A 54 -2.89 -5.30 11.03
C GLN A 54 -1.63 -4.45 11.25
N LYS A 55 -0.46 -5.08 11.39
CA LYS A 55 0.82 -4.37 11.51
C LYS A 55 1.11 -3.50 10.28
N ILE A 56 0.82 -3.99 9.08
CA ILE A 56 0.97 -3.21 7.84
C ILE A 56 0.02 -1.99 7.83
N ASP A 57 -1.24 -2.16 8.23
CA ASP A 57 -2.22 -1.07 8.27
C ASP A 57 -1.80 0.03 9.27
N GLU A 58 -1.31 -0.35 10.46
CA GLU A 58 -0.72 0.56 11.45
C GLU A 58 0.49 1.30 10.89
N GLN A 59 1.41 0.56 10.24
CA GLN A 59 2.61 1.12 9.65
C GLN A 59 2.29 2.10 8.49
N ILE A 60 1.24 1.83 7.71
CA ILE A 60 0.77 2.75 6.67
C ILE A 60 0.26 4.06 7.29
N ALA A 61 -0.47 4.00 8.41
CA ALA A 61 -0.94 5.19 9.10
C ALA A 61 0.21 6.05 9.63
N ILE A 62 1.26 5.42 10.18
CA ILE A 62 2.49 6.11 10.62
C ILE A 62 3.17 6.80 9.42
N ASN A 63 3.34 6.09 8.30
CA ASN A 63 3.95 6.65 7.08
C ASN A 63 3.15 7.84 6.52
N GLN A 64 1.81 7.81 6.60
CA GLN A 64 0.96 8.93 6.20
C GLN A 64 1.17 10.16 7.09
N ASP A 65 1.26 9.98 8.41
CA ASP A 65 1.53 11.07 9.35
C ASP A 65 2.90 11.72 9.10
N LEU A 66 3.95 10.91 8.86
CA LEU A 66 5.27 11.42 8.50
C LEU A 66 5.27 12.20 7.19
N ARG A 67 4.57 11.69 6.17
CA ARG A 67 4.42 12.40 4.90
C ARG A 67 3.76 13.76 5.08
N ASN A 68 2.71 13.84 5.90
CA ASN A 68 2.03 15.09 6.21
C ASN A 68 2.95 16.06 6.97
N LYS A 69 3.72 15.56 7.96
CA LYS A 69 4.73 16.36 8.67
C LYS A 69 5.77 16.95 7.72
N ARG A 70 6.30 16.14 6.80
CA ARG A 70 7.24 16.61 5.78
C ARG A 70 6.62 17.70 4.91
N GLU A 71 5.38 17.51 4.46
CA GLU A 71 4.67 18.49 3.62
C GLU A 71 4.49 19.83 4.34
N LEU A 72 4.13 19.81 5.63
CA LEU A 72 4.06 21.03 6.46
C LEU A 72 5.41 21.75 6.59
N ILE A 73 6.50 20.98 6.77
CA ILE A 73 7.86 21.55 6.82
C ILE A 73 8.23 22.17 5.47
N ILE A 74 7.96 21.48 4.37
CA ILE A 74 8.20 21.99 3.00
C ILE A 74 7.40 23.25 2.72
N GLU A 75 6.12 23.31 3.10
CA GLU A 75 5.29 24.50 2.98
C GLU A 75 5.86 25.67 3.79
N SER A 76 6.30 25.40 5.02
CA SER A 76 6.91 26.42 5.87
C SER A 76 8.21 26.95 5.25
N LEU A 77 9.06 26.08 4.70
CA LEU A 77 10.27 26.45 3.97
C LEU A 77 9.94 27.28 2.72
N GLY A 78 8.93 26.87 1.95
CA GLY A 78 8.45 27.60 0.79
C GLY A 78 8.01 29.03 1.10
N LYS A 79 7.19 29.19 2.15
CA LYS A 79 6.73 30.50 2.63
C LYS A 79 7.90 31.40 3.02
N ASN A 80 8.91 30.86 3.70
CA ASN A 80 10.09 31.62 4.12
C ASN A 80 11.00 32.01 2.95
N LEU A 81 11.12 31.14 1.93
CA LEU A 81 11.91 31.39 0.73
C LEU A 81 11.15 32.22 -0.33
N GLY A 82 9.88 32.57 -0.08
CA GLY A 82 9.04 33.33 -1.01
C GLY A 82 8.59 32.54 -2.24
N VAL A 83 8.62 31.21 -2.18
CA VAL A 83 8.27 30.32 -3.30
C VAL A 83 7.02 29.51 -2.96
N ALA A 84 6.04 29.51 -3.86
CA ALA A 84 4.89 28.62 -3.75
C ALA A 84 5.32 27.19 -4.09
N VAL A 85 5.37 26.32 -3.07
CA VAL A 85 5.83 24.95 -3.23
C VAL A 85 4.64 24.07 -3.53
N ASN A 86 4.22 24.04 -4.79
CA ASN A 86 3.20 23.10 -5.25
C ASN A 86 3.83 21.70 -5.42
N GLY A 87 4.13 21.06 -4.30
CA GLY A 87 4.24 19.59 -4.21
C GLY A 87 5.59 18.94 -4.53
N SER A 88 6.71 19.67 -4.65
CA SER A 88 8.00 19.01 -4.87
C SER A 88 9.17 19.72 -4.19
N ILE A 89 9.74 19.03 -3.19
CA ILE A 89 10.99 19.40 -2.51
C ILE A 89 12.17 19.55 -3.47
N LEU A 90 12.18 18.81 -4.58
CA LEU A 90 13.24 18.89 -5.60
C LEU A 90 13.28 20.28 -6.26
N LYS A 91 12.13 20.96 -6.38
CA LYS A 91 12.08 22.33 -6.91
C LYS A 91 12.69 23.36 -5.96
N LEU A 92 12.76 23.03 -4.66
CA LEU A 92 13.38 23.89 -3.66
C LEU A 92 14.90 23.68 -3.56
N LEU A 93 15.44 22.52 -3.94
CA LEU A 93 16.87 22.20 -3.82
C LEU A 93 17.83 23.29 -4.35
N PRO A 94 17.57 23.99 -5.47
CA PRO A 94 18.45 25.05 -5.95
C PRO A 94 18.59 26.24 -4.98
N LEU A 95 17.59 26.45 -4.10
CA LEU A 95 17.57 27.52 -3.10
C LEU A 95 18.31 27.13 -1.81
N PHE A 96 18.63 25.85 -1.65
CA PHE A 96 19.34 25.36 -0.48
C PHE A 96 20.84 25.71 -0.58
N PRO A 97 21.50 25.99 0.56
CA PRO A 97 22.95 26.09 0.63
C PRO A 97 23.64 24.83 0.09
N GLU A 98 24.76 25.00 -0.62
CA GLU A 98 25.49 23.88 -1.24
C GLU A 98 25.88 22.80 -0.23
N GLN A 99 26.15 23.17 1.03
CA GLN A 99 26.61 22.25 2.07
C GLN A 99 25.55 21.19 2.44
N ILE A 100 24.27 21.53 2.32
CA ILE A 100 23.15 20.63 2.69
C ILE A 100 22.39 20.10 1.49
N ARG A 101 22.52 20.75 0.32
CA ARG A 101 21.78 20.40 -0.90
C ARG A 101 21.97 18.93 -1.28
N GLY A 102 23.21 18.46 -1.36
CA GLY A 102 23.50 17.07 -1.75
C GLY A 102 22.96 16.04 -0.77
N LEU A 103 22.97 16.34 0.53
CA LEU A 103 22.39 15.47 1.55
C LEU A 103 20.87 15.37 1.40
N VAL A 104 20.17 16.51 1.28
CA VAL A 104 18.71 16.53 1.12
C VAL A 104 18.30 15.85 -0.18
N GLU A 105 19.02 16.10 -1.27
CA GLU A 105 18.78 15.43 -2.56
C GLU A 105 18.90 13.92 -2.44
N ALA A 106 19.98 13.41 -1.85
CA ALA A 106 20.17 11.97 -1.65
C ALA A 106 19.05 11.35 -0.80
N LEU A 107 18.66 12.01 0.30
CA LEU A 107 17.57 11.53 1.16
C LEU A 107 16.22 11.48 0.43
N VAL A 108 15.90 12.51 -0.35
CA VAL A 108 14.65 12.55 -1.13
C VAL A 108 14.63 11.43 -2.18
N LEU A 109 15.75 11.23 -2.89
CA LEU A 109 15.84 10.16 -3.88
C LEU A 109 15.70 8.78 -3.23
N GLU A 110 16.27 8.57 -2.04
CA GLU A 110 16.13 7.32 -1.30
C GLU A 110 14.69 7.07 -0.85
N VAL A 111 14.00 8.09 -0.32
CA VAL A 111 12.56 7.99 0.01
C VAL A 111 11.75 7.59 -1.21
N ILE A 112 11.98 8.23 -2.36
CA ILE A 112 11.26 7.90 -3.61
C ILE A 112 11.54 6.45 -4.02
N ALA A 113 12.79 6.02 -3.99
CA ALA A 113 13.17 4.65 -4.33
C ALA A 113 12.53 3.61 -3.38
N LEU A 114 12.42 3.92 -2.09
CA LEU A 114 11.76 3.05 -1.11
C LEU A 114 10.25 2.98 -1.33
N ILE A 115 9.58 4.11 -1.61
CA ILE A 115 8.15 4.13 -1.93
C ILE A 115 7.87 3.22 -3.14
N ASP A 116 8.67 3.33 -4.21
CA ASP A 116 8.51 2.49 -5.40
C ASP A 116 8.71 1.00 -5.09
N LYS A 117 9.73 0.64 -4.30
CA LYS A 117 9.99 -0.75 -3.89
C LYS A 117 8.83 -1.30 -3.06
N THR A 118 8.36 -0.54 -2.08
CA THR A 118 7.25 -0.90 -1.19
C THR A 118 5.96 -1.10 -1.97
N GLN A 119 5.62 -0.21 -2.90
CA GLN A 119 4.43 -0.36 -3.75
C GLN A 119 4.50 -1.62 -4.61
N ARG A 120 5.66 -1.91 -5.22
CA ARG A 120 5.86 -3.14 -6.00
C ARG A 120 5.68 -4.38 -5.14
N LYS A 121 6.27 -4.40 -3.93
CA LYS A 121 6.15 -5.54 -3.02
C LYS A 121 4.71 -5.74 -2.54
N ALA A 122 4.01 -4.67 -2.17
CA ALA A 122 2.60 -4.74 -1.79
C ALA A 122 1.73 -5.31 -2.93
N GLY A 123 1.96 -4.86 -4.18
CA GLY A 123 1.29 -5.40 -5.36
C GLY A 123 1.57 -6.90 -5.57
N GLN A 124 2.81 -7.35 -5.35
CA GLN A 124 3.17 -8.76 -5.43
C GLN A 124 2.46 -9.60 -4.35
N SER A 125 2.44 -9.14 -3.10
CA SER A 125 1.76 -9.83 -2.00
C SER A 125 0.25 -9.97 -2.27
N HIS A 126 -0.39 -8.91 -2.79
CA HIS A 126 -1.79 -8.96 -3.18
C HIS A 126 -2.06 -9.95 -4.33
N LEU A 127 -1.20 -9.96 -5.36
CA LEU A 127 -1.32 -10.89 -6.48
C LEU A 127 -1.22 -12.35 -6.00
N LEU A 128 -0.26 -12.67 -5.13
CA LEU A 128 -0.09 -14.02 -4.57
C LEU A 128 -1.34 -14.48 -3.81
N LEU A 129 -1.94 -13.60 -3.00
CA LEU A 129 -3.16 -13.91 -2.27
C LEU A 129 -4.34 -14.17 -3.23
N SER A 130 -4.50 -13.35 -4.26
CA SER A 130 -5.53 -13.54 -5.30
C SER A 130 -5.38 -14.89 -6.00
N ARG A 131 -4.14 -15.24 -6.38
CA ARG A 131 -3.85 -16.53 -7.02
C ARG A 131 -4.09 -17.71 -6.09
N ALA A 132 -3.70 -17.61 -4.82
CA ALA A 132 -3.98 -18.64 -3.83
C ALA A 132 -5.49 -18.87 -3.67
N TYR A 133 -6.27 -17.78 -3.63
CA TYR A 133 -7.73 -17.85 -3.56
C TYR A 133 -8.34 -18.52 -4.81
N GLU A 134 -7.92 -18.14 -6.02
CA GLU A 134 -8.35 -18.75 -7.29
C GLU A 134 -8.14 -20.28 -7.30
N VAL A 135 -6.95 -20.74 -6.87
CA VAL A 135 -6.64 -22.18 -6.79
C VAL A 135 -7.52 -22.88 -5.76
N THR A 136 -7.73 -22.27 -4.59
CA THR A 136 -8.63 -22.87 -3.56
C THR A 136 -10.08 -22.96 -4.06
N GLU A 137 -10.57 -21.96 -4.79
CA GLU A 137 -11.90 -21.98 -5.40
C GLU A 137 -12.02 -23.07 -6.48
N GLU A 138 -10.99 -23.27 -7.31
CA GLU A 138 -10.96 -24.33 -8.33
C GLU A 138 -10.99 -25.72 -7.67
N VAL A 139 -10.21 -25.91 -6.60
CA VAL A 139 -10.21 -27.14 -5.81
C VAL A 139 -11.58 -27.37 -5.15
N ILE A 140 -12.17 -26.35 -4.53
CA ILE A 140 -13.51 -26.44 -3.94
C ILE A 140 -14.56 -26.79 -5.02
N ARG A 141 -14.48 -26.18 -6.21
CA ARG A 141 -15.35 -26.52 -7.34
C ARG A 141 -15.15 -27.95 -7.82
N ALA A 142 -13.91 -28.42 -7.88
CA ALA A 142 -13.60 -29.81 -8.24
C ALA A 142 -14.15 -30.81 -7.21
N PHE A 143 -14.13 -30.46 -5.92
CA PHE A 143 -14.74 -31.23 -4.85
C PHE A 143 -16.27 -31.08 -4.72
N GLN A 144 -16.89 -30.15 -5.46
CA GLN A 144 -18.34 -30.00 -5.57
C GLN A 144 -18.85 -30.46 -6.95
N PRO A 145 -18.90 -31.78 -7.26
CA PRO A 145 -19.41 -32.28 -8.54
C PRO A 145 -20.93 -32.15 -8.72
N HIS A 146 -21.65 -31.50 -7.80
CA HIS A 146 -23.12 -31.41 -7.85
C HIS A 146 -23.62 -29.96 -7.78
N LYS A 147 -23.58 -29.27 -8.92
CA LYS A 147 -24.74 -28.46 -9.30
C LYS A 147 -24.79 -28.28 -10.82
N VAL A 148 -25.86 -28.83 -11.38
CA VAL A 148 -26.38 -28.72 -12.75
C VAL A 148 -25.94 -29.81 -13.73
N MET A 149 -26.48 -31.02 -13.55
CA MET A 149 -26.84 -31.82 -14.73
C MET A 149 -28.09 -31.21 -15.37
N LYS A 150 -27.91 -30.48 -16.48
CA LYS A 150 -29.02 -30.15 -17.38
C LYS A 150 -29.42 -31.42 -18.13
N THR A 151 -30.25 -32.25 -17.51
CA THR A 151 -30.83 -33.38 -18.25
C THR A 151 -32.01 -32.83 -19.05
N TYR A 152 -31.87 -32.80 -20.38
CA TYR A 152 -32.99 -32.56 -21.28
C TYR A 152 -33.99 -33.70 -21.10
N ASP A 153 -35.23 -33.38 -20.70
CA ASP A 153 -36.32 -34.34 -20.80
C ASP A 153 -36.54 -34.67 -22.29
N ARG A 154 -37.07 -35.86 -22.58
CA ARG A 154 -37.32 -36.37 -23.95
C ARG A 154 -38.28 -35.49 -24.76
N LYS A 155 -38.94 -34.51 -24.11
CA LYS A 155 -39.81 -33.48 -24.68
C LYS A 155 -39.18 -32.08 -24.81
N GLY A 156 -37.89 -31.91 -24.53
CA GLY A 156 -37.16 -30.66 -24.81
C GLY A 156 -37.39 -29.51 -23.83
N SER A 157 -37.93 -29.75 -22.63
CA SER A 157 -38.06 -28.73 -21.57
C SER A 157 -36.99 -28.90 -20.48
N LEU A 158 -36.40 -27.77 -20.06
CA LEU A 158 -35.39 -27.68 -19.01
C LEU A 158 -36.07 -27.73 -17.63
N SER A 159 -36.01 -28.88 -16.94
CA SER A 159 -36.44 -28.96 -15.54
C SER A 159 -35.22 -28.82 -14.62
N LEU A 160 -35.11 -27.68 -13.93
CA LEU A 160 -34.13 -27.50 -12.86
C LEU A 160 -34.64 -28.21 -11.60
N LYS A 161 -34.07 -29.36 -11.27
CA LYS A 161 -34.26 -29.94 -9.93
C LYS A 161 -33.22 -29.36 -8.98
N THR A 162 -33.65 -28.43 -8.14
CA THR A 162 -32.88 -27.98 -6.98
C THR A 162 -33.12 -29.00 -5.87
N GLY A 163 -32.09 -29.74 -5.49
CA GLY A 163 -32.18 -30.70 -4.39
C GLY A 163 -32.12 -29.99 -3.05
N SER A 164 -33.28 -29.63 -2.51
CA SER A 164 -33.59 -29.62 -1.07
C SER A 164 -34.99 -29.05 -0.85
N ASP A 165 -35.88 -29.92 -0.38
CA ASP A 165 -37.18 -29.65 0.23
C ASP A 165 -38.32 -29.06 -0.62
N GLY A 166 -39.51 -29.62 -0.40
CA GLY A 166 -40.66 -29.50 -1.28
C GLY A 166 -41.23 -28.09 -1.39
N SER A 167 -41.18 -27.51 -2.59
CA SER A 167 -42.19 -26.57 -3.06
C SER A 167 -42.14 -26.48 -4.59
N HIS A 168 -43.17 -27.01 -5.24
CA HIS A 168 -43.38 -26.89 -6.68
C HIS A 168 -43.80 -25.45 -6.99
N VAL A 169 -42.93 -24.65 -7.60
CA VAL A 169 -43.36 -23.45 -8.32
C VAL A 169 -43.25 -23.75 -9.81
N SER A 170 -44.39 -24.01 -10.43
CA SER A 170 -44.50 -24.10 -11.88
C SER A 170 -44.60 -22.68 -12.43
N ALA A 171 -43.54 -22.19 -13.05
CA ALA A 171 -43.61 -21.01 -13.90
C ALA A 171 -43.89 -21.49 -15.33
N SER A 172 -45.11 -21.25 -15.80
CA SER A 172 -45.45 -21.33 -17.23
C SER A 172 -45.15 -19.99 -17.90
N VAL A 173 -44.76 -20.08 -19.17
CA VAL A 173 -44.43 -18.99 -20.11
C VAL A 173 -45.52 -17.91 -20.16
#